data_AF-A0A958LPM1-F1
#
_entry.id   AF-A0A958LPM1-F1
#
_cell.length_a   1.000
_cell.length_b   1.000
_cell.length_c   1.000
_cell.angle_alpha   90.00
_cell.angle_beta   90.00
_cell.angle_gamma   90.00
#
_symmetry.space_group_name_H-M   'P 1'
#
loop_
_entity.id
_entity.type
_entity.pdbx_description
1 polymer ?
#
loop_
_entity_poly.entity_id
_entity_poly.type
_entity_poly.pdbx_seq_one_letter_code
_entity_poly.pdbx_strand_id
1 'polypeptide(L)'
;MVRRFCLVLLPCLLLVSCFKRDSSDSDGDNSPIAIGAFLSLSGTDASFSGSTKKGLELAIEQINSKGGVKGRRLKLIIKDDQGKPETAAQLVEALADQDNVVAIIGQAASQLSLAAAPIAQKKQVPMISPSSTNPRVTEAGDYVFRVCFIDPFQGYVMAKFARSHLKVDKVAILRDRKSEYSMGLAEYFSKTFLNLGGEVVAEEEFVSGDLDFRDQISHIRSQSPSAIFIPGYYTEVALIARQIRQMGLKAHLLGGDGWDSGKLFELARESVNGSYFSSHFTSESKEPQVKDFVELYRSKYKERPDGFAAMAFDATHILAEALRKAKVLSREEIRNKIAETKGFPGVTGAISLNSERNAEKPAVIFKIDGPVNRFVTTIAPQ
;
A
#
# COMPACT_ATOMS: atom_id res chain seq x y z
N MET A 1 96.69 29.53 -18.48
CA MET A 1 95.56 30.41 -18.14
C MET A 1 94.30 29.55 -18.13
N VAL A 2 93.66 29.43 -16.96
CA VAL A 2 92.22 29.12 -16.70
C VAL A 2 91.60 27.77 -17.13
N ARG A 3 91.40 26.93 -16.09
CA ARG A 3 90.24 26.11 -15.64
C ARG A 3 89.67 24.90 -16.42
N ARG A 4 89.68 23.80 -15.65
CA ARG A 4 88.92 22.53 -15.63
C ARG A 4 87.43 22.61 -15.98
N PHE A 5 86.89 21.52 -16.55
CA PHE A 5 85.62 20.89 -16.12
C PHE A 5 85.64 19.38 -16.41
N CYS A 6 85.39 18.57 -15.37
CA CYS A 6 85.13 17.13 -15.46
C CYS A 6 83.69 16.87 -15.93
N LEU A 7 83.47 15.83 -16.74
CA LEU A 7 82.16 15.19 -16.87
C LEU A 7 82.29 13.67 -16.71
N VAL A 8 81.47 13.13 -15.83
CA VAL A 8 81.46 11.76 -15.32
C VAL A 8 80.59 10.88 -16.22
N LEU A 9 81.09 9.71 -16.59
CA LEU A 9 80.37 8.62 -17.26
C LEU A 9 79.63 7.75 -16.23
N LEU A 10 78.34 7.50 -16.43
CA LEU A 10 77.53 6.58 -15.63
C LEU A 10 76.86 5.52 -16.54
N PRO A 11 77.02 4.21 -16.28
CA PRO A 11 76.39 3.15 -17.06
C PRO A 11 74.97 2.83 -16.53
N CYS A 12 74.02 2.67 -17.45
CA CYS A 12 72.64 2.22 -17.17
C CYS A 12 72.64 0.73 -16.78
N LEU A 13 72.24 0.42 -15.53
CA LEU A 13 71.87 -0.93 -15.10
C LEU A 13 70.37 -1.19 -15.35
N LEU A 14 70.06 -2.27 -16.06
CA LEU A 14 68.72 -2.82 -16.22
C LEU A 14 68.29 -3.53 -14.92
N LEU A 15 67.28 -2.99 -14.23
CA LEU A 15 66.59 -3.65 -13.12
C LEU A 15 65.30 -4.31 -13.64
N VAL A 16 65.29 -5.64 -13.67
CA VAL A 16 64.07 -6.44 -13.85
C VAL A 16 63.25 -6.35 -12.56
N SER A 17 62.20 -5.52 -12.58
CA SER A 17 61.20 -5.46 -11.52
C SER A 17 60.21 -6.61 -11.70
N CYS A 18 60.16 -7.50 -10.72
CA CYS A 18 59.15 -8.54 -10.59
C CYS A 18 57.81 -7.87 -10.27
N PHE A 19 56.96 -7.65 -11.28
CA PHE A 19 55.60 -7.16 -11.08
C PHE A 19 54.79 -8.23 -10.35
N LYS A 20 54.65 -8.03 -9.04
CA LYS A 20 53.63 -8.68 -8.22
C LYS A 20 52.29 -8.26 -8.81
N ARG A 21 51.61 -9.19 -9.45
CA ARG A 21 50.26 -9.02 -9.99
C ARG A 21 49.34 -8.95 -8.78
N ASP A 22 49.07 -7.73 -8.32
CA ASP A 22 47.98 -7.49 -7.37
C ASP A 22 46.73 -8.06 -8.00
N SER A 23 46.21 -9.11 -7.37
CA SER A 23 44.86 -9.59 -7.58
C SER A 23 43.95 -8.39 -7.40
N SER A 24 43.40 -7.89 -8.50
CA SER A 24 42.29 -6.96 -8.49
C SER A 24 41.16 -7.63 -7.71
N ASP A 25 41.05 -7.25 -6.44
CA ASP A 25 39.81 -7.36 -5.70
C ASP A 25 38.72 -6.82 -6.61
N SER A 26 37.70 -7.64 -6.83
CA SER A 26 36.50 -7.24 -7.55
C SER A 26 35.92 -6.01 -6.86
N ASP A 27 36.10 -4.83 -7.44
CA ASP A 27 35.30 -3.65 -7.12
C ASP A 27 33.84 -4.07 -7.29
N GLY A 28 33.17 -4.33 -6.16
CA GLY A 28 31.78 -4.77 -6.14
C GLY A 28 30.92 -3.73 -6.83
N ASP A 29 30.03 -4.18 -7.73
CA ASP A 29 29.05 -3.33 -8.42
C ASP A 29 28.31 -2.44 -7.42
N ASN A 30 28.74 -1.18 -7.33
CA ASN A 30 28.20 -0.17 -6.43
C ASN A 30 27.01 0.59 -7.07
N SER A 31 26.52 0.16 -8.23
CA SER A 31 25.38 0.82 -8.87
C SER A 31 24.12 0.72 -8.00
N PRO A 32 23.25 1.75 -7.99
CA PRO A 32 22.02 1.70 -7.21
C PRO A 32 21.11 0.54 -7.62
N ILE A 33 20.45 -0.09 -6.65
CA ILE A 33 19.44 -1.12 -6.90
C ILE A 33 18.12 -0.41 -7.24
N ALA A 34 17.67 -0.54 -8.48
CA ALA A 34 16.46 0.12 -8.97
C ALA A 34 15.19 -0.63 -8.54
N ILE A 35 14.26 0.09 -7.89
CA ILE A 35 12.94 -0.39 -7.48
C ILE A 35 11.89 0.48 -8.17
N GLY A 36 10.92 -0.16 -8.82
CA GLY A 36 9.82 0.53 -9.47
C GLY A 36 8.67 0.80 -8.53
N ALA A 37 7.93 1.87 -8.78
CA ALA A 37 6.60 2.08 -8.21
C ALA A 37 5.67 2.67 -9.25
N PHE A 38 4.42 2.20 -9.27
CA PHE A 38 3.36 2.74 -10.11
C PHE A 38 2.21 3.14 -9.19
N LEU A 39 1.83 4.42 -9.25
CA LEU A 39 0.94 5.08 -8.31
C LEU A 39 -0.03 5.98 -9.08
N SER A 40 -1.23 6.21 -8.56
CA SER A 40 -2.21 7.15 -9.13
C SER A 40 -1.98 8.54 -8.54
N LEU A 41 -0.95 9.26 -8.98
CA LEU A 41 -0.56 10.58 -8.42
C LEU A 41 -1.47 11.71 -8.90
N SER A 42 -2.28 11.45 -9.92
CA SER A 42 -3.35 12.29 -10.42
C SER A 42 -4.70 11.55 -10.38
N GLY A 43 -5.80 12.28 -10.58
CA GLY A 43 -7.15 11.71 -10.58
C GLY A 43 -7.82 11.68 -9.21
N THR A 44 -8.91 10.93 -9.12
CA THR A 44 -9.80 10.87 -7.94
C THR A 44 -9.15 10.22 -6.72
N ASP A 45 -8.20 9.31 -6.94
CA ASP A 45 -7.55 8.54 -5.86
C ASP A 45 -6.19 9.14 -5.42
N ALA A 46 -5.87 10.35 -5.88
CA ALA A 46 -4.57 10.98 -5.68
C ALA A 46 -4.14 11.10 -4.21
N SER A 47 -5.09 11.21 -3.27
CA SER A 47 -4.78 11.24 -1.84
C SER A 47 -4.08 9.96 -1.37
N PHE A 48 -4.56 8.78 -1.78
CA PHE A 48 -3.98 7.50 -1.36
C PHE A 48 -2.54 7.36 -1.87
N SER A 49 -2.34 7.68 -3.14
CA SER A 49 -1.03 7.61 -3.78
C SER A 49 -0.05 8.66 -3.27
N GLY A 50 -0.54 9.84 -2.88
CA GLY A 50 0.26 10.86 -2.21
C GLY A 50 0.85 10.35 -0.89
N SER A 51 0.03 9.74 -0.04
CA SER A 51 0.48 9.10 1.21
C SER A 51 1.38 7.90 0.96
N THR A 52 1.02 7.04 -0.01
CA THR A 52 1.84 5.89 -0.44
C THR A 52 3.24 6.35 -0.86
N LYS A 53 3.34 7.36 -1.74
CA LYS A 53 4.61 7.95 -2.18
C LYS A 53 5.46 8.43 -1.02
N LYS A 54 4.87 9.15 -0.06
CA LYS A 54 5.57 9.60 1.16
C LYS A 54 6.09 8.42 1.98
N GLY A 55 5.31 7.36 2.14
CA GLY A 55 5.73 6.13 2.82
C GLY A 55 6.91 5.44 2.13
N LEU A 56 6.86 5.27 0.81
CA LEU A 56 7.96 4.70 0.01
C LEU A 56 9.24 5.52 0.15
N GLU A 57 9.14 6.83 -0.06
CA GLU A 57 10.30 7.74 0.02
C GLU A 57 10.93 7.75 1.40
N LEU A 58 10.11 7.73 2.46
CA LEU A 58 10.60 7.70 3.84
C LEU A 58 11.37 6.41 4.16
N ALA A 59 10.84 5.26 3.74
CA ALA A 59 11.51 3.98 3.93
C ALA A 59 12.83 3.90 3.14
N ILE A 60 12.83 4.31 1.86
CA ILE A 60 14.04 4.34 1.03
C ILE A 60 15.12 5.25 1.64
N GLU A 61 14.75 6.43 2.11
CA GLU A 61 15.69 7.33 2.79
C GLU A 61 16.27 6.69 4.06
N GLN A 62 15.41 6.09 4.90
CA GLN A 62 15.86 5.43 6.13
C GLN A 62 16.79 4.24 5.84
N ILE A 63 16.50 3.46 4.79
CA ILE A 63 17.34 2.34 4.39
C ILE A 63 18.68 2.84 3.85
N ASN A 64 18.68 3.86 2.99
CA ASN A 64 19.88 4.41 2.39
C ASN A 64 20.79 5.13 3.41
N SER A 65 20.22 5.82 4.41
CA SER A 65 21.00 6.46 5.48
C SER A 65 21.72 5.44 6.38
N LYS A 66 21.23 4.19 6.43
CA LYS A 66 21.85 3.05 7.12
C LYS A 66 22.81 2.24 6.22
N GLY A 67 23.31 2.83 5.13
CA GLY A 67 24.24 2.18 4.20
C GLY A 67 23.58 1.35 3.09
N GLY A 68 22.25 1.42 2.96
CA GLY A 68 21.49 0.77 1.89
C GLY A 68 21.30 -0.74 2.07
N VAL A 69 21.37 -1.46 0.96
CA VAL A 69 21.28 -2.93 0.90
C VAL A 69 22.55 -3.48 0.28
N LYS A 70 23.29 -4.30 1.04
CA LYS A 70 24.60 -4.83 0.64
C LYS A 70 25.58 -3.74 0.18
N GLY A 71 25.60 -2.60 0.89
CA GLY A 71 26.43 -1.44 0.57
C GLY A 71 25.93 -0.57 -0.59
N ARG A 72 24.87 -1.00 -1.31
CA ARG A 72 24.31 -0.28 -2.45
C ARG A 72 23.07 0.52 -2.06
N ARG A 73 22.95 1.73 -2.59
CA ARG A 73 21.74 2.55 -2.40
C ARG A 73 20.56 1.95 -3.18
N LEU A 74 19.36 2.06 -2.62
CA LEU A 74 18.11 1.85 -3.34
C LEU A 74 17.74 3.11 -4.12
N LYS A 75 17.35 2.94 -5.39
CA LYS A 75 16.85 4.01 -6.26
C LYS A 75 15.38 3.73 -6.59
N LEU A 76 14.49 4.60 -6.13
CA LEU A 76 13.06 4.50 -6.41
C LEU A 76 12.72 5.19 -7.74
N ILE A 77 12.01 4.51 -8.62
CA ILE A 77 11.49 5.04 -9.89
C ILE A 77 9.97 5.02 -9.82
N ILE A 78 9.35 6.20 -9.71
CA ILE A 78 7.90 6.34 -9.59
C ILE A 78 7.31 6.72 -10.94
N LYS A 79 6.23 6.04 -11.35
CA LYS A 79 5.43 6.38 -12.54
C LYS A 79 3.97 6.60 -12.15
N ASP A 80 3.33 7.59 -12.79
CA ASP A 80 1.93 7.94 -12.57
C ASP A 80 1.00 7.16 -13.51
N ASP A 81 0.18 6.26 -12.96
CA ASP A 81 -0.81 5.48 -13.72
C ASP A 81 -2.09 6.26 -14.03
N GLN A 82 -2.24 7.48 -13.49
CA GLN A 82 -3.39 8.37 -13.69
C GLN A 82 -4.74 7.76 -13.28
N GLY A 83 -4.73 6.72 -12.44
CA GLY A 83 -5.93 5.98 -12.04
C GLY A 83 -6.49 5.06 -13.13
N LYS A 84 -5.71 4.72 -14.17
CA LYS A 84 -6.19 3.96 -15.35
C LYS A 84 -5.60 2.55 -15.41
N PRO A 85 -6.43 1.48 -15.50
CA PRO A 85 -5.94 0.10 -15.55
C PRO A 85 -4.98 -0.17 -16.70
N GLU A 86 -5.26 0.35 -17.89
CA GLU A 86 -4.43 0.14 -19.08
C GLU A 86 -3.06 0.82 -18.93
N THR A 87 -3.04 2.03 -18.34
CA THR A 87 -1.80 2.73 -18.04
C THR A 87 -1.00 1.98 -16.98
N ALA A 88 -1.63 1.49 -15.90
CA ALA A 88 -0.95 0.69 -14.89
C ALA A 88 -0.24 -0.55 -15.48
N ALA A 89 -0.92 -1.29 -16.37
CA ALA A 89 -0.33 -2.43 -17.07
C ALA A 89 0.88 -2.04 -17.93
N GLN A 90 0.78 -0.95 -18.70
CA GLN A 90 1.88 -0.43 -19.52
C GLN A 90 3.08 0.02 -18.68
N LEU A 91 2.84 0.63 -17.52
CA LEU A 91 3.89 1.09 -16.63
C LEU A 91 4.66 -0.06 -15.99
N VAL A 92 3.98 -1.15 -15.61
CA VAL A 92 4.66 -2.35 -15.11
C VAL A 92 5.55 -2.98 -16.18
N GLU A 93 5.08 -3.05 -17.43
CA GLU A 93 5.91 -3.51 -18.54
C GLU A 93 7.14 -2.60 -18.75
N ALA A 94 6.95 -1.28 -18.76
CA ALA A 94 8.05 -0.33 -18.92
C ALA A 94 9.05 -0.38 -17.74
N LEU A 95 8.57 -0.52 -16.50
CA LEU A 95 9.43 -0.69 -15.33
C LEU A 95 10.25 -1.98 -15.42
N ALA A 96 9.66 -3.06 -15.93
CA ALA A 96 10.33 -4.35 -16.09
C ALA A 96 11.37 -4.32 -17.22
N ASP A 97 11.02 -3.79 -18.39
CA ASP A 97 11.83 -3.93 -19.61
C ASP A 97 12.82 -2.77 -19.80
N GLN A 98 12.37 -1.54 -19.55
CA GLN A 98 13.15 -0.33 -19.85
C GLN A 98 13.97 0.09 -18.63
N ASP A 99 13.31 0.21 -17.47
CA ASP A 99 13.99 0.62 -16.23
C ASP A 99 14.74 -0.53 -15.56
N ASN A 100 14.51 -1.77 -15.99
CA ASN A 100 15.17 -2.98 -15.50
C ASN A 100 15.15 -3.10 -13.96
N VAL A 101 14.01 -2.74 -13.34
CA VAL A 101 13.88 -2.78 -11.88
C VAL A 101 13.92 -4.22 -11.36
N VAL A 102 14.42 -4.39 -10.14
CA VAL A 102 14.52 -5.71 -9.50
C VAL A 102 13.22 -6.16 -8.85
N ALA A 103 12.35 -5.20 -8.53
CA ALA A 103 11.01 -5.40 -7.99
C ALA A 103 10.17 -4.13 -8.19
N ILE A 104 8.85 -4.27 -8.06
CA ILE A 104 7.87 -3.21 -8.21
C ILE A 104 7.01 -3.13 -6.93
N ILE A 105 6.74 -1.93 -6.46
CA ILE A 105 5.76 -1.67 -5.38
C ILE A 105 4.58 -0.90 -5.95
N GLY A 106 3.39 -1.45 -5.77
CA GLY A 106 2.15 -0.88 -6.26
C GLY A 106 1.11 -1.97 -6.45
N GLN A 107 -0.19 -1.65 -6.52
CA GLN A 107 -0.79 -0.32 -6.40
C GLN A 107 -1.79 -0.32 -5.21
N ALA A 108 -2.43 0.81 -4.91
CA ALA A 108 -3.40 0.93 -3.83
C ALA A 108 -4.80 0.36 -4.17
N ALA A 109 -5.43 0.88 -5.21
CA ALA A 109 -6.71 0.44 -5.74
C ALA A 109 -6.65 -0.94 -6.44
N SER A 110 -7.50 -1.87 -5.99
CA SER A 110 -7.48 -3.25 -6.48
C SER A 110 -7.61 -3.39 -8.00
N GLN A 111 -8.44 -2.58 -8.66
CA GLN A 111 -8.63 -2.67 -10.11
C GLN A 111 -7.35 -2.38 -10.92
N LEU A 112 -6.46 -1.51 -10.44
CA LEU A 112 -5.19 -1.23 -11.14
C LEU A 112 -4.18 -2.34 -10.88
N SER A 113 -4.12 -2.86 -9.65
CA SER A 113 -3.32 -4.05 -9.34
C SER A 113 -3.77 -5.27 -10.14
N LEU A 114 -5.08 -5.45 -10.37
CA LEU A 114 -5.61 -6.56 -11.19
C LEU A 114 -5.18 -6.47 -12.67
N ALA A 115 -5.06 -5.27 -13.23
CA ALA A 115 -4.56 -5.09 -14.58
C ALA A 115 -3.03 -5.26 -14.68
N ALA A 116 -2.31 -4.83 -13.64
CA ALA A 116 -0.84 -4.86 -13.59
C ALA A 116 -0.26 -6.24 -13.22
N ALA A 117 -0.92 -6.99 -12.34
CA ALA A 117 -0.42 -8.23 -11.78
C ALA A 117 -0.11 -9.33 -12.83
N PRO A 118 -0.95 -9.57 -13.85
CA PRO A 118 -0.62 -10.51 -14.92
C PRO A 118 0.63 -10.10 -15.72
N ILE A 119 0.88 -8.80 -15.87
CA ILE A 119 2.08 -8.29 -16.55
C ILE A 119 3.32 -8.54 -15.69
N ALA A 120 3.26 -8.22 -14.38
CA ALA A 120 4.35 -8.50 -13.46
C ALA A 120 4.71 -10.00 -13.44
N GLN A 121 3.70 -10.86 -13.39
CA GLN A 121 3.86 -12.32 -13.49
C GLN A 121 4.53 -12.73 -14.81
N LYS A 122 4.01 -12.27 -15.95
CA LYS A 122 4.55 -12.61 -17.28
C LYS A 122 6.01 -12.15 -17.45
N LYS A 123 6.34 -11.00 -16.89
CA LYS A 123 7.70 -10.42 -16.91
C LYS A 123 8.61 -10.97 -15.82
N GLN A 124 8.09 -11.85 -14.96
CA GLN A 124 8.79 -12.43 -13.82
C GLN A 124 9.46 -11.36 -12.95
N VAL A 125 8.76 -10.24 -12.69
CA VAL A 125 9.21 -9.17 -11.79
C VAL A 125 8.36 -9.19 -10.52
N PRO A 126 8.95 -9.32 -9.32
CA PRO A 126 8.19 -9.33 -8.08
C PRO A 126 7.42 -8.02 -7.92
N MET A 127 6.11 -8.12 -7.71
CA MET A 127 5.22 -6.99 -7.44
C MET A 127 4.66 -7.13 -6.03
N ILE A 128 4.82 -6.10 -5.20
CA ILE A 128 4.22 -6.02 -3.86
C ILE A 128 3.17 -4.92 -3.86
N SER A 129 1.91 -5.28 -3.71
CA SER A 129 0.85 -4.29 -3.45
C SER A 129 0.85 -3.89 -1.97
N PRO A 130 0.95 -2.59 -1.66
CA PRO A 130 0.81 -2.11 -0.29
C PRO A 130 -0.61 -2.30 0.26
N SER A 131 -1.65 -2.08 -0.55
CA SER A 131 -3.02 -1.91 -0.03
C SER A 131 -4.14 -2.38 -0.95
N SER A 132 -3.87 -3.10 -2.04
CA SER A 132 -4.95 -3.74 -2.81
C SER A 132 -5.45 -4.98 -2.07
N THR A 133 -6.70 -4.95 -1.64
CA THR A 133 -7.32 -5.95 -0.77
C THR A 133 -8.10 -7.03 -1.53
N ASN A 134 -8.40 -6.84 -2.82
CA ASN A 134 -9.14 -7.85 -3.59
C ASN A 134 -8.32 -9.14 -3.74
N PRO A 135 -8.85 -10.31 -3.34
CA PRO A 135 -8.09 -11.57 -3.31
C PRO A 135 -7.50 -11.96 -4.67
N ARG A 136 -8.17 -11.61 -5.78
CA ARG A 136 -7.74 -11.94 -7.14
C ARG A 136 -6.40 -11.35 -7.56
N VAL A 137 -5.91 -10.32 -6.86
CA VAL A 137 -4.61 -9.68 -7.17
C VAL A 137 -3.46 -10.70 -7.08
N THR A 138 -3.39 -11.49 -6.02
CA THR A 138 -2.30 -12.47 -5.80
C THR A 138 -2.55 -13.81 -6.49
N GLU A 139 -3.78 -14.05 -6.97
CA GLU A 139 -4.13 -15.21 -7.81
C GLU A 139 -3.49 -15.13 -9.21
N ALA A 140 -3.04 -13.95 -9.65
CA ALA A 140 -2.34 -13.77 -10.91
C ALA A 140 -1.05 -14.60 -11.02
N GLY A 141 -0.39 -14.90 -9.88
CA GLY A 141 0.74 -15.81 -9.84
C GLY A 141 1.70 -15.57 -8.68
N ASP A 142 2.81 -16.30 -8.71
CA ASP A 142 3.80 -16.40 -7.63
C ASP A 142 4.81 -15.24 -7.56
N TYR A 143 4.78 -14.31 -8.52
CA TYR A 143 5.51 -13.04 -8.47
C TYR A 143 4.69 -11.90 -7.85
N VAL A 144 3.43 -12.14 -7.48
CA VAL A 144 2.53 -11.10 -6.96
C VAL A 144 2.25 -11.33 -5.49
N PHE A 145 2.52 -10.31 -4.69
CA PHE A 145 2.44 -10.30 -3.23
C PHE A 145 1.61 -9.11 -2.76
N ARG A 146 1.11 -9.17 -1.52
CA ARG A 146 0.59 -7.99 -0.83
C ARG A 146 1.02 -7.98 0.63
N VAL A 147 1.11 -6.79 1.21
CA VAL A 147 1.39 -6.62 2.64
C VAL A 147 0.15 -6.23 3.46
N CYS A 148 -0.98 -6.00 2.80
CA CYS A 148 -2.28 -5.76 3.43
C CYS A 148 -3.08 -7.05 3.62
N PHE A 149 -4.14 -6.97 4.43
CA PHE A 149 -5.16 -8.02 4.49
C PHE A 149 -5.99 -8.05 3.20
N ILE A 150 -6.94 -8.99 3.13
CA ILE A 150 -7.84 -9.17 1.97
C ILE A 150 -9.31 -8.84 2.29
N ASP A 151 -10.10 -8.54 1.26
CA ASP A 151 -11.52 -8.17 1.37
C ASP A 151 -12.38 -9.20 2.13
N PRO A 152 -12.19 -10.53 2.01
CA PRO A 152 -12.89 -11.49 2.86
C PRO A 152 -12.76 -11.20 4.35
N PHE A 153 -11.54 -10.91 4.80
CA PHE A 153 -11.27 -10.58 6.20
C PHE A 153 -11.86 -9.22 6.57
N GLN A 154 -11.72 -8.22 5.70
CA GLN A 154 -12.25 -6.88 5.94
C GLN A 154 -13.79 -6.85 6.00
N GLY A 155 -14.47 -7.59 5.11
CA GLY A 155 -15.92 -7.78 5.14
C GLY A 155 -16.36 -8.44 6.45
N TYR A 156 -15.61 -9.44 6.93
CA TYR A 156 -15.84 -10.03 8.24
C TYR A 156 -15.64 -9.03 9.39
N VAL A 157 -14.54 -8.27 9.37
CA VAL A 157 -14.21 -7.24 10.36
C VAL A 157 -15.37 -6.24 10.49
N MET A 158 -15.85 -5.69 9.37
CA MET A 158 -16.93 -4.70 9.38
C MET A 158 -18.30 -5.30 9.74
N ALA A 159 -18.62 -6.50 9.25
CA ALA A 159 -19.86 -7.18 9.62
C ALA A 159 -19.91 -7.53 11.11
N LYS A 160 -18.80 -8.05 11.65
CA LYS A 160 -18.65 -8.32 13.08
C LYS A 160 -18.73 -7.04 13.91
N PHE A 161 -18.09 -5.97 13.47
CA PHE A 161 -18.19 -4.68 14.14
C PHE A 161 -19.64 -4.18 14.18
N ALA A 162 -20.35 -4.20 13.05
CA ALA A 162 -21.75 -3.80 12.96
C ALA A 162 -22.67 -4.60 13.92
N ARG A 163 -22.59 -5.95 13.88
CA ARG A 163 -23.42 -6.82 14.75
C ARG A 163 -23.01 -6.73 16.22
N SER A 164 -21.71 -6.85 16.51
CA SER A 164 -21.24 -7.08 17.88
C SER A 164 -21.08 -5.79 18.67
N HIS A 165 -20.60 -4.71 18.03
CA HIS A 165 -20.30 -3.44 18.69
C HIS A 165 -21.44 -2.43 18.53
N LEU A 166 -21.96 -2.28 17.32
CA LEU A 166 -23.04 -1.32 17.05
C LEU A 166 -24.44 -1.88 17.26
N LYS A 167 -24.59 -3.19 17.42
CA LYS A 167 -25.88 -3.88 17.56
C LYS A 167 -26.84 -3.59 16.39
N VAL A 168 -26.29 -3.43 15.20
CA VAL A 168 -27.04 -3.18 13.95
C VAL A 168 -27.67 -4.50 13.49
N ASP A 169 -29.01 -4.56 13.40
CA ASP A 169 -29.73 -5.72 12.85
C ASP A 169 -29.99 -5.58 11.35
N LYS A 170 -30.32 -4.38 10.87
CA LYS A 170 -30.68 -4.09 9.47
C LYS A 170 -29.66 -3.16 8.84
N VAL A 171 -29.09 -3.58 7.71
CA VAL A 171 -28.13 -2.80 6.93
C VAL A 171 -28.59 -2.65 5.48
N ALA A 172 -28.28 -1.51 4.87
CA ALA A 172 -28.30 -1.37 3.42
C ALA A 172 -26.87 -1.34 2.87
N ILE A 173 -26.69 -1.72 1.62
CA ILE A 173 -25.40 -1.67 0.93
C ILE A 173 -25.53 -0.73 -0.27
N LEU A 174 -24.56 0.17 -0.43
CA LEU A 174 -24.43 1.03 -1.61
C LEU A 174 -23.01 0.86 -2.18
N ARG A 175 -22.88 0.14 -3.29
CA ARG A 175 -21.58 -0.29 -3.85
C ARG A 175 -21.30 0.33 -5.22
N ASP A 176 -20.03 0.50 -5.55
CA ASP A 176 -19.60 0.96 -6.86
C ASP A 176 -19.49 -0.21 -7.83
N ARG A 177 -20.36 -0.23 -8.84
CA ARG A 177 -20.44 -1.28 -9.84
C ARG A 177 -19.16 -1.42 -10.69
N LYS A 178 -18.37 -0.35 -10.84
CA LYS A 178 -17.13 -0.38 -11.63
C LYS A 178 -15.89 -0.73 -10.81
N SER A 179 -16.01 -0.88 -9.50
CA SER A 179 -14.89 -1.18 -8.62
C SER A 179 -14.91 -2.62 -8.16
N GLU A 180 -13.93 -3.41 -8.62
CA GLU A 180 -13.70 -4.79 -8.16
C GLU A 180 -13.48 -4.87 -6.63
N TYR A 181 -12.90 -3.83 -6.04
CA TYR A 181 -12.81 -3.69 -4.58
C TYR A 181 -14.19 -3.53 -3.96
N SER A 182 -15.00 -2.59 -4.46
CA SER A 182 -16.32 -2.29 -3.89
C SER A 182 -17.26 -3.48 -3.99
N MET A 183 -17.31 -4.12 -5.16
CA MET A 183 -18.14 -5.30 -5.41
C MET A 183 -17.74 -6.47 -4.50
N GLY A 184 -16.44 -6.80 -4.45
CA GLY A 184 -15.95 -7.91 -3.62
C GLY A 184 -16.19 -7.65 -2.13
N LEU A 185 -15.82 -6.47 -1.64
CA LEU A 185 -15.98 -6.14 -0.22
C LEU A 185 -17.46 -6.11 0.20
N ALA A 186 -18.36 -5.60 -0.66
CA ALA A 186 -19.80 -5.66 -0.44
C ALA A 186 -20.32 -7.10 -0.29
N GLU A 187 -19.87 -8.00 -1.17
CA GLU A 187 -20.26 -9.42 -1.14
C GLU A 187 -19.79 -10.10 0.14
N TYR A 188 -18.52 -9.95 0.51
CA TYR A 188 -17.96 -10.56 1.73
C TYR A 188 -18.60 -10.01 3.01
N PHE A 189 -18.89 -8.70 3.04
CA PHE A 189 -19.64 -8.08 4.14
C PHE A 189 -21.06 -8.65 4.21
N SER A 190 -21.82 -8.66 3.10
CA SER A 190 -23.21 -9.14 3.02
C SER A 190 -23.30 -10.58 3.52
N LYS A 191 -22.48 -11.47 2.96
CA LYS A 191 -22.39 -12.88 3.36
C LYS A 191 -22.11 -13.04 4.85
N THR A 192 -21.13 -12.31 5.38
CA THR A 192 -20.77 -12.44 6.80
C THR A 192 -21.86 -11.85 7.70
N PHE A 193 -22.44 -10.72 7.34
CA PHE A 193 -23.47 -10.05 8.12
C PHE A 193 -24.72 -10.92 8.28
N LEU A 194 -25.15 -11.58 7.18
CA LEU A 194 -26.23 -12.58 7.19
C LEU A 194 -25.89 -13.78 8.08
N ASN A 195 -24.66 -14.32 7.97
CA ASN A 195 -24.21 -15.44 8.82
C ASN A 195 -24.17 -15.09 10.31
N LEU A 196 -23.98 -13.81 10.65
CA LEU A 196 -24.04 -13.29 12.02
C LEU A 196 -25.46 -12.90 12.44
N GLY A 197 -26.49 -13.33 11.69
CA GLY A 197 -27.91 -13.10 11.99
C GLY A 197 -28.38 -11.67 11.79
N GLY A 198 -27.70 -10.90 10.93
CA GLY A 198 -28.21 -9.61 10.43
C GLY A 198 -29.06 -9.77 9.18
N GLU A 199 -29.69 -8.67 8.75
CA GLU A 199 -30.53 -8.60 7.56
C GLU A 199 -30.02 -7.50 6.61
N VAL A 200 -29.83 -7.83 5.33
CA VAL A 200 -29.53 -6.86 4.27
C VAL A 200 -30.84 -6.45 3.62
N VAL A 201 -31.30 -5.23 3.89
CA VAL A 201 -32.66 -4.77 3.52
C VAL A 201 -32.71 -4.02 2.18
N ALA A 202 -31.55 -3.58 1.68
CA ALA A 202 -31.40 -2.96 0.37
C ALA A 202 -29.98 -3.18 -0.15
N GLU A 203 -29.84 -3.45 -1.45
CA GLU A 203 -28.57 -3.41 -2.16
C GLU A 203 -28.72 -2.49 -3.36
N GLU A 204 -28.01 -1.37 -3.33
CA GLU A 204 -27.99 -0.35 -4.38
C GLU A 204 -26.61 -0.22 -4.99
N GLU A 205 -26.58 0.32 -6.21
CA GLU A 205 -25.35 0.51 -6.96
C GLU A 205 -25.22 1.95 -7.44
N PHE A 206 -23.98 2.43 -7.43
CA PHE A 206 -23.55 3.64 -8.11
C PHE A 206 -22.36 3.33 -9.02
N VAL A 207 -21.92 4.32 -9.77
CA VAL A 207 -20.74 4.23 -10.62
C VAL A 207 -19.76 5.34 -10.21
N SER A 208 -18.48 5.00 -10.05
CA SER A 208 -17.42 6.01 -9.86
C SER A 208 -17.54 7.18 -10.84
N GLY A 209 -17.51 8.42 -10.33
CA GLY A 209 -17.77 9.64 -11.09
C GLY A 209 -19.23 10.14 -11.07
N ASP A 210 -20.18 9.36 -10.56
CA ASP A 210 -21.55 9.83 -10.32
C ASP A 210 -21.55 10.99 -9.30
N LEU A 211 -22.45 11.95 -9.52
CA LEU A 211 -22.60 13.14 -8.67
C LEU A 211 -23.92 13.16 -7.90
N ASP A 212 -24.86 12.28 -8.26
CA ASP A 212 -26.22 12.23 -7.72
C ASP A 212 -26.59 10.78 -7.38
N PHE A 213 -27.00 10.57 -6.13
CA PHE A 213 -27.30 9.27 -5.55
C PHE A 213 -28.71 9.25 -4.95
N ARG A 214 -29.55 10.26 -5.23
CA ARG A 214 -30.84 10.48 -4.55
C ARG A 214 -31.84 9.35 -4.77
N ASP A 215 -31.81 8.68 -5.91
CA ASP A 215 -32.72 7.56 -6.19
C ASP A 215 -32.37 6.34 -5.34
N GLN A 216 -31.09 5.95 -5.33
CA GLN A 216 -30.55 4.90 -4.47
C GLN A 216 -30.83 5.20 -3.00
N ILE A 217 -30.54 6.43 -2.56
CA ILE A 217 -30.78 6.85 -1.16
C ILE A 217 -32.28 6.83 -0.83
N SER A 218 -33.16 7.20 -1.78
CA SER A 218 -34.61 7.14 -1.57
C SER A 218 -35.11 5.72 -1.36
N HIS A 219 -34.61 4.76 -2.14
CA HIS A 219 -34.94 3.35 -1.94
C HIS A 219 -34.36 2.81 -0.63
N ILE A 220 -33.08 3.10 -0.33
CA ILE A 220 -32.46 2.75 0.96
C ILE A 220 -33.29 3.28 2.13
N ARG A 221 -33.78 4.53 2.04
CA ARG A 221 -34.62 5.13 3.07
C ARG A 221 -35.93 4.39 3.28
N SER A 222 -36.59 3.92 2.21
CA SER A 222 -37.87 3.19 2.35
C SER A 222 -37.72 1.86 3.08
N GLN A 223 -36.50 1.30 3.10
CA GLN A 223 -36.18 0.06 3.81
C GLN A 223 -35.79 0.28 5.28
N SER A 224 -35.69 1.54 5.74
CA SER A 224 -35.42 1.91 7.13
C SER A 224 -34.21 1.19 7.80
N PRO A 225 -33.02 1.13 7.15
CA PRO A 225 -31.86 0.49 7.73
C PRO A 225 -31.29 1.28 8.90
N SER A 226 -30.69 0.57 9.87
CA SER A 226 -29.97 1.17 11.00
C SER A 226 -28.53 1.57 10.65
N ALA A 227 -27.96 0.95 9.61
CA ALA A 227 -26.67 1.31 9.05
C ALA A 227 -26.64 1.16 7.51
N ILE A 228 -25.74 1.88 6.86
CA ILE A 228 -25.48 1.79 5.41
C ILE A 228 -23.99 1.48 5.24
N PHE A 229 -23.69 0.34 4.61
CA PHE A 229 -22.32 -0.03 4.24
C PHE A 229 -22.00 0.48 2.84
N ILE A 230 -20.95 1.29 2.73
CA ILE A 230 -20.53 1.96 1.50
C ILE A 230 -19.06 1.62 1.25
N PRO A 231 -18.75 0.48 0.61
CA PRO A 231 -17.39 0.06 0.31
C PRO A 231 -16.82 0.83 -0.90
N GLY A 232 -16.84 2.16 -0.85
CA GLY A 232 -16.33 3.06 -1.89
C GLY A 232 -15.05 3.78 -1.48
N TYR A 233 -14.56 4.66 -2.36
CA TYR A 233 -13.46 5.57 -2.08
C TYR A 233 -13.95 6.93 -1.60
N TYR A 234 -13.07 7.63 -0.88
CA TYR A 234 -13.38 8.86 -0.14
C TYR A 234 -14.06 9.96 -0.96
N THR A 235 -13.81 10.05 -2.27
CA THR A 235 -14.40 11.04 -3.18
C THR A 235 -15.92 10.88 -3.31
N GLU A 236 -16.38 9.70 -3.73
CA GLU A 236 -17.80 9.37 -3.88
C GLU A 236 -18.47 9.27 -2.51
N VAL A 237 -17.80 8.66 -1.54
CA VAL A 237 -18.30 8.53 -0.16
C VAL A 237 -18.63 9.91 0.43
N ALA A 238 -17.80 10.93 0.16
CA ALA A 238 -18.08 12.27 0.63
C ALA A 238 -19.38 12.85 0.07
N LEU A 239 -19.65 12.64 -1.22
CA LEU A 239 -20.87 13.10 -1.88
C LEU A 239 -22.09 12.29 -1.41
N ILE A 240 -21.97 10.97 -1.34
CA ILE A 240 -23.00 10.06 -0.85
C ILE A 240 -23.39 10.43 0.58
N ALA A 241 -22.41 10.58 1.49
CA ALA A 241 -22.68 10.93 2.88
C ALA A 241 -23.41 12.26 3.02
N ARG A 242 -23.03 13.28 2.24
CA ARG A 242 -23.73 14.58 2.21
C ARG A 242 -25.18 14.42 1.78
N GLN A 243 -25.44 13.69 0.71
CA GLN A 243 -26.79 13.49 0.20
C GLN A 243 -27.66 12.66 1.15
N ILE A 244 -27.10 11.60 1.78
CA ILE A 244 -27.77 10.81 2.81
C ILE A 244 -28.27 11.72 3.95
N ARG A 245 -27.41 12.63 4.44
CA ARG A 245 -27.76 13.56 5.52
C ARG A 245 -28.74 14.64 5.08
N GLN A 246 -28.57 15.20 3.89
CA GLN A 246 -29.52 16.16 3.29
C GLN A 246 -30.93 15.57 3.15
N MET A 247 -31.02 14.26 2.87
CA MET A 247 -32.28 13.52 2.77
C MET A 247 -32.84 13.05 4.11
N GLY A 248 -32.20 13.42 5.23
CA GLY A 248 -32.69 13.22 6.59
C GLY A 248 -32.37 11.86 7.20
N LEU A 249 -31.58 11.00 6.54
CA LEU A 249 -31.23 9.69 7.08
C LEU A 249 -30.18 9.80 8.19
N LYS A 250 -30.48 9.18 9.34
CA LYS A 250 -29.61 9.15 10.53
C LYS A 250 -28.86 7.84 10.71
N ALA A 251 -28.97 6.91 9.75
CA ALA A 251 -28.29 5.62 9.79
C ALA A 251 -26.77 5.79 9.98
N HIS A 252 -26.16 4.86 10.73
CA HIS A 252 -24.70 4.77 10.80
C HIS A 252 -24.14 4.53 9.40
N LEU A 253 -23.08 5.26 9.02
CA LEU A 253 -22.38 4.97 7.78
C LEU A 253 -21.16 4.13 8.11
N LEU A 254 -20.98 3.05 7.35
CA LEU A 254 -19.92 2.07 7.53
C LEU A 254 -19.10 1.97 6.25
N GLY A 255 -17.78 1.92 6.36
CA GLY A 255 -16.86 1.89 5.22
C GLY A 255 -15.73 0.88 5.36
N GLY A 256 -15.04 0.67 4.24
CA GLY A 256 -13.75 0.00 4.21
C GLY A 256 -12.58 0.99 4.34
N ASP A 257 -11.38 0.51 4.06
CA ASP A 257 -10.12 1.26 4.06
C ASP A 257 -10.05 2.32 2.95
N GLY A 258 -10.89 2.19 1.92
CA GLY A 258 -11.17 3.25 0.94
C GLY A 258 -11.67 4.58 1.54
N TRP A 259 -12.01 4.62 2.82
CA TRP A 259 -12.37 5.85 3.51
C TRP A 259 -11.17 6.55 4.17
N ASP A 260 -10.01 5.88 4.30
CA ASP A 260 -8.86 6.35 5.06
C ASP A 260 -8.05 7.44 4.33
N SER A 261 -8.68 8.60 4.16
CA SER A 261 -8.05 9.79 3.61
C SER A 261 -8.43 11.01 4.44
N GLY A 262 -7.43 11.87 4.73
CA GLY A 262 -7.67 13.18 5.33
C GLY A 262 -8.62 14.06 4.51
N LYS A 263 -8.75 13.79 3.20
CA LYS A 263 -9.68 14.51 2.31
C LYS A 263 -11.14 14.15 2.53
N LEU A 264 -11.45 12.97 3.10
CA LEU A 264 -12.84 12.58 3.34
C LEU A 264 -13.58 13.62 4.20
N PHE A 265 -13.00 13.98 5.34
CA PHE A 265 -13.62 14.98 6.23
C PHE A 265 -13.62 16.38 5.61
N GLU A 266 -12.58 16.77 4.86
CA GLU A 266 -12.56 18.06 4.16
C GLU A 266 -13.73 18.21 3.17
N LEU A 267 -14.06 17.13 2.45
CA LEU A 267 -15.09 17.10 1.42
C LEU A 267 -16.51 16.92 1.99
N ALA A 268 -16.66 16.06 2.99
CA ALA A 268 -17.96 15.65 3.53
C ALA A 268 -18.41 16.43 4.77
N ARG A 269 -17.45 17.01 5.51
CA ARG A 269 -17.64 17.73 6.78
C ARG A 269 -18.45 16.89 7.79
N GLU A 270 -19.36 17.53 8.50
CA GLU A 270 -20.23 16.89 9.50
C GLU A 270 -21.02 15.70 8.98
N SER A 271 -21.17 15.54 7.66
CA SER A 271 -21.99 14.46 7.08
C SER A 271 -21.44 13.07 7.38
N VAL A 272 -20.13 12.95 7.59
CA VAL A 272 -19.46 11.69 7.95
C VAL A 272 -19.17 11.56 9.44
N ASN A 273 -19.42 12.58 10.27
CA ASN A 273 -19.16 12.49 11.70
C ASN A 273 -19.99 11.37 12.35
N GLY A 274 -19.33 10.59 13.21
CA GLY A 274 -19.92 9.41 13.85
C GLY A 274 -20.02 8.17 12.97
N SER A 275 -19.48 8.22 11.76
CA SER A 275 -19.36 7.06 10.87
C SER A 275 -18.12 6.23 11.20
N TYR A 276 -18.10 4.97 10.77
CA TYR A 276 -17.01 4.03 11.10
C TYR A 276 -16.43 3.38 9.86
N PHE A 277 -15.13 3.11 9.88
CA PHE A 277 -14.48 2.39 8.80
C PHE A 277 -13.32 1.53 9.31
N SER A 278 -13.00 0.46 8.58
CA SER A 278 -11.80 -0.35 8.83
C SER A 278 -10.58 0.25 8.13
N SER A 279 -9.40 0.16 8.71
CA SER A 279 -8.12 0.47 8.04
C SER A 279 -7.00 -0.47 8.52
N HIS A 280 -5.78 -0.20 8.09
CA HIS A 280 -4.58 -1.02 8.24
C HIS A 280 -3.67 -0.61 9.40
N PHE A 281 -3.83 0.59 9.94
CA PHE A 281 -2.85 1.24 10.81
C PHE A 281 -3.51 2.25 11.75
N THR A 282 -2.96 2.39 12.96
CA THR A 282 -3.29 3.51 13.85
C THR A 282 -2.03 4.18 14.37
N SER A 283 -1.97 5.51 14.21
CA SER A 283 -0.91 6.34 14.79
C SER A 283 -1.02 6.48 16.32
N GLU A 284 -2.12 6.01 16.91
CA GLU A 284 -2.34 5.96 18.36
C GLU A 284 -1.70 4.73 19.04
N SER A 285 -1.14 3.79 18.25
CA SER A 285 -0.47 2.61 18.80
C SER A 285 0.72 3.01 19.69
N LYS A 286 0.89 2.28 20.80
CA LYS A 286 1.97 2.52 21.76
C LYS A 286 3.25 1.74 21.45
N GLU A 287 3.20 0.86 20.45
CA GLU A 287 4.34 0.04 20.03
C GLU A 287 5.54 0.92 19.60
N PRO A 288 6.78 0.60 20.03
CA PRO A 288 7.95 1.44 19.74
C PRO A 288 8.15 1.72 18.26
N GLN A 289 8.08 0.69 17.40
CA GLN A 289 8.25 0.85 15.95
C GLN A 289 7.20 1.78 15.32
N VAL A 290 5.99 1.83 15.88
CA VAL A 290 4.94 2.74 15.40
C VAL A 290 5.23 4.17 15.82
N LYS A 291 5.65 4.39 17.08
CA LYS A 291 6.04 5.72 17.56
C LYS A 291 7.19 6.28 16.74
N ASP A 292 8.23 5.48 16.50
CA ASP A 292 9.39 5.88 15.72
C ASP A 292 8.99 6.27 14.28
N PHE A 293 8.12 5.47 13.65
CA PHE A 293 7.59 5.80 12.32
C PHE A 293 6.75 7.07 12.32
N VAL A 294 5.84 7.24 13.29
CA VAL A 294 5.00 8.44 13.41
C VAL A 294 5.85 9.69 13.63
N GLU A 295 6.86 9.62 14.50
CA GLU A 295 7.79 10.73 14.75
C GLU A 295 8.61 11.06 13.51
N LEU A 296 9.16 10.04 12.84
CA LEU A 296 9.92 10.19 11.60
C LEU A 296 9.07 10.84 10.50
N TYR A 297 7.85 10.35 10.30
CA TYR A 297 6.91 10.87 9.31
C TYR A 297 6.51 12.32 9.63
N ARG A 298 6.16 12.62 10.88
CA ARG A 298 5.80 13.97 11.33
C ARG A 298 6.97 14.94 11.20
N SER A 299 8.19 14.50 11.53
CA SER A 299 9.39 15.33 11.41
C SER A 299 9.59 15.78 9.97
N LYS A 300 9.46 14.85 9.01
CA LYS A 300 9.67 15.11 7.58
C LYS A 300 8.53 15.86 6.92
N TYR A 301 7.28 15.41 7.11
CA TYR A 301 6.14 15.88 6.33
C TYR A 301 5.23 16.86 7.07
N LYS A 302 5.41 17.06 8.38
CA LYS A 302 4.54 17.88 9.24
C LYS A 302 3.07 17.43 9.24
N GLU A 303 2.84 16.16 8.91
CA GLU A 303 1.54 15.51 8.80
C GLU A 303 1.51 14.25 9.68
N ARG A 304 0.32 13.75 9.99
CA ARG A 304 0.17 12.42 10.60
C ARG A 304 0.14 11.36 9.48
N PRO A 305 0.81 10.21 9.64
CA PRO A 305 0.70 9.14 8.66
C PRO A 305 -0.67 8.47 8.74
N ASP A 306 -1.19 8.08 7.58
CA ASP A 306 -2.39 7.24 7.42
C ASP A 306 -2.01 5.77 7.13
N GLY A 307 -3.02 4.93 6.90
CA GLY A 307 -2.81 3.53 6.54
C GLY A 307 -1.96 3.34 5.29
N PHE A 308 -2.15 4.15 4.25
CA PHE A 308 -1.45 4.00 2.97
C PHE A 308 0.05 4.31 3.10
N ALA A 309 0.41 5.37 3.84
CA ALA A 309 1.80 5.68 4.14
C ALA A 309 2.48 4.56 4.94
N ALA A 310 1.80 4.04 5.97
CA ALA A 310 2.32 2.98 6.82
C ALA A 310 2.50 1.65 6.07
N MET A 311 1.52 1.28 5.23
CA MET A 311 1.59 0.08 4.38
C MET A 311 2.74 0.16 3.36
N ALA A 312 2.93 1.32 2.72
CA ALA A 312 4.02 1.53 1.76
C ALA A 312 5.40 1.48 2.43
N PHE A 313 5.50 1.99 3.65
CA PHE A 313 6.68 1.91 4.48
C PHE A 313 7.05 0.44 4.77
N ASP A 314 6.10 -0.36 5.26
CA ASP A 314 6.29 -1.79 5.52
C ASP A 314 6.63 -2.58 4.26
N ALA A 315 5.93 -2.34 3.13
CA ALA A 315 6.21 -2.99 1.85
C ALA A 315 7.67 -2.78 1.40
N THR A 316 8.17 -1.55 1.55
CA THR A 316 9.54 -1.20 1.19
C THR A 316 10.55 -1.86 2.10
N HIS A 317 10.28 -1.93 3.41
CA HIS A 317 11.17 -2.60 4.36
C HIS A 317 11.20 -4.12 4.19
N ILE A 318 10.06 -4.76 3.89
CA ILE A 318 10.00 -6.19 3.54
C ILE A 318 10.82 -6.46 2.29
N LEU A 319 10.67 -5.64 1.24
CA LEU A 319 11.49 -5.77 0.03
C LEU A 319 12.98 -5.60 0.33
N ALA A 320 13.36 -4.61 1.16
CA ALA A 320 14.76 -4.40 1.54
C ALA A 320 15.33 -5.58 2.35
N GLU A 321 14.54 -6.20 3.23
CA GLU A 321 14.94 -7.43 3.93
C GLU A 321 15.11 -8.60 2.96
N ALA A 322 14.20 -8.78 2.01
CA ALA A 322 14.32 -9.79 0.97
C ALA A 322 15.59 -9.61 0.13
N LEU A 323 15.88 -8.39 -0.30
CA LEU A 323 17.10 -8.04 -1.03
C LEU A 323 18.38 -8.31 -0.23
N ARG A 324 18.36 -8.08 1.10
CA ARG A 324 19.50 -8.41 1.98
C ARG A 324 19.72 -9.91 2.09
N LYS A 325 18.64 -10.69 2.21
CA LYS A 325 18.68 -12.17 2.35
C LYS A 325 19.00 -12.90 1.04
N ALA A 326 18.63 -12.32 -0.10
CA ALA A 326 18.85 -12.91 -1.41
C ALA A 326 20.34 -13.16 -1.65
N LYS A 327 20.74 -14.34 -2.12
CA LYS A 327 22.17 -14.59 -2.45
C LYS A 327 22.60 -13.78 -3.66
N VAL A 328 21.74 -13.77 -4.69
CA VAL A 328 21.89 -13.01 -5.93
C VAL A 328 20.67 -12.09 -6.07
N LEU A 329 20.86 -10.88 -6.58
CA LEU A 329 19.76 -9.93 -6.79
C LEU A 329 19.00 -10.20 -8.11
N SER A 330 18.71 -11.47 -8.39
CA SER A 330 17.82 -11.85 -9.48
C SER A 330 16.35 -11.72 -9.04
N ARG A 331 15.46 -11.40 -9.99
CA ARG A 331 14.02 -11.28 -9.72
C ARG A 331 13.43 -12.54 -9.08
N GLU A 332 13.87 -13.72 -9.50
CA GLU A 332 13.45 -15.01 -8.93
C GLU A 332 13.88 -15.18 -7.47
N GLU A 333 15.14 -14.89 -7.14
CA GLU A 333 15.63 -15.02 -5.77
C GLU A 333 14.95 -13.98 -4.85
N ILE A 334 14.73 -12.77 -5.35
CA ILE A 334 14.00 -11.72 -4.62
C ILE A 334 12.56 -12.16 -4.35
N ARG A 335 11.86 -12.70 -5.36
CA ARG A 335 10.53 -13.32 -5.20
C ARG A 335 10.55 -14.37 -4.09
N ASN A 336 11.50 -15.30 -4.11
CA ASN A 336 11.64 -16.35 -3.09
C ASN A 336 11.76 -15.72 -1.69
N LYS A 337 12.62 -14.71 -1.54
CA LYS A 337 12.85 -14.05 -0.25
C LYS A 337 11.69 -13.20 0.24
N ILE A 338 10.88 -12.63 -0.66
CA ILE A 338 9.61 -12.00 -0.27
C ILE A 338 8.65 -13.08 0.25
N ALA A 339 8.52 -14.21 -0.45
CA ALA A 339 7.61 -15.31 -0.04
C ALA A 339 7.96 -15.91 1.34
N GLU A 340 9.24 -15.86 1.73
CA GLU A 340 9.73 -16.31 3.05
C GLU A 340 9.42 -15.34 4.21
N THR A 341 8.72 -14.22 3.98
CA THR A 341 8.41 -13.24 5.02
C THR A 341 7.52 -13.85 6.11
N LYS A 342 8.06 -13.98 7.32
CA LYS A 342 7.38 -14.46 8.52
C LYS A 342 7.73 -13.57 9.71
N GLY A 343 6.71 -13.13 10.46
CA GLY A 343 6.88 -12.36 11.69
C GLY A 343 7.63 -11.04 11.51
N PHE A 344 7.57 -10.43 10.32
CA PHE A 344 8.23 -9.15 10.08
C PHE A 344 7.61 -8.07 11.00
N PRO A 345 8.42 -7.35 11.81
CA PRO A 345 7.91 -6.39 12.80
C PRO A 345 7.52 -5.06 12.14
N GLY A 346 6.44 -5.07 11.36
CA GLY A 346 5.94 -3.91 10.63
C GLY A 346 5.27 -2.87 11.52
N VAL A 347 5.23 -1.62 11.06
CA VAL A 347 4.51 -0.52 11.73
C VAL A 347 3.00 -0.75 11.65
N THR A 348 2.54 -1.59 10.73
CA THR A 348 1.14 -1.98 10.59
C THR A 348 0.81 -3.32 11.27
N GLY A 349 1.66 -3.77 12.20
CA GLY A 349 1.57 -5.04 12.90
C GLY A 349 2.60 -6.05 12.39
N ALA A 350 2.69 -7.20 13.06
CA ALA A 350 3.53 -8.29 12.58
C ALA A 350 2.99 -8.82 11.24
N ILE A 351 3.85 -8.94 10.23
CA ILE A 351 3.47 -9.36 8.88
C ILE A 351 4.07 -10.74 8.59
N SER A 352 3.20 -11.69 8.28
CA SER A 352 3.55 -12.99 7.72
C SER A 352 2.79 -13.19 6.42
N LEU A 353 3.49 -13.60 5.36
CA LEU A 353 2.83 -13.95 4.10
C LEU A 353 2.43 -15.42 4.14
N ASN A 354 1.18 -15.72 3.82
CA ASN A 354 0.68 -17.08 3.72
C ASN A 354 1.09 -17.72 2.37
N SER A 355 0.67 -18.97 2.11
CA SER A 355 0.98 -19.68 0.86
C SER A 355 0.43 -19.01 -0.40
N GLU A 356 -0.60 -18.18 -0.26
CA GLU A 356 -1.22 -17.38 -1.32
C GLU A 356 -0.59 -15.99 -1.43
N ARG A 357 0.50 -15.72 -0.68
CA ARG A 357 1.25 -14.45 -0.68
C ARG A 357 0.43 -13.27 -0.15
N ASN A 358 -0.59 -13.58 0.66
CA ASN A 358 -1.42 -12.62 1.37
C ASN A 358 -0.88 -12.40 2.78
N ALA A 359 -0.88 -11.15 3.25
CA ALA A 359 -0.46 -10.85 4.61
C ALA A 359 -1.57 -11.16 5.62
N GLU A 360 -1.20 -11.94 6.65
CA GLU A 360 -2.04 -12.18 7.81
C GLU A 360 -1.72 -11.12 8.88
N LYS A 361 -2.63 -10.17 9.06
CA LYS A 361 -2.45 -9.05 9.99
C LYS A 361 -3.79 -8.52 10.50
N PRO A 362 -3.83 -7.85 11.66
CA PRO A 362 -5.06 -7.28 12.19
C PRO A 362 -5.57 -6.10 11.35
N ALA A 363 -6.87 -5.84 11.45
CA ALA A 363 -7.51 -4.62 10.99
C ALA A 363 -7.83 -3.72 12.19
N VAL A 364 -7.78 -2.40 11.98
CA VAL A 364 -8.22 -1.41 12.97
C VAL A 364 -9.55 -0.81 12.54
N ILE A 365 -10.37 -0.41 13.51
CA ILE A 365 -11.61 0.34 13.27
C ILE A 365 -11.44 1.76 13.78
N PHE A 366 -11.85 2.72 12.96
CA PHE A 366 -11.92 4.13 13.30
C PHE A 366 -13.35 4.61 13.37
N LYS A 367 -13.56 5.63 14.20
CA LYS A 367 -14.73 6.51 14.17
C LYS A 367 -14.26 7.85 13.60
N ILE A 368 -14.99 8.39 12.62
CA ILE A 368 -14.77 9.75 12.14
C ILE A 368 -15.28 10.72 13.21
N ASP A 369 -14.38 11.55 13.73
CA ASP A 369 -14.63 12.50 14.83
C ASP A 369 -13.96 13.84 14.49
N GLY A 370 -14.62 14.60 13.61
CA GLY A 370 -14.03 15.79 13.02
C GLY A 370 -12.89 15.43 12.04
N PRO A 371 -11.87 16.30 11.90
CA PRO A 371 -10.77 16.10 10.95
C PRO A 371 -9.78 15.01 11.39
N VAL A 372 -9.89 14.49 12.61
CA VAL A 372 -8.99 13.47 13.14
C VAL A 372 -9.80 12.24 13.50
N ASN A 373 -9.60 11.17 12.75
CA ASN A 373 -10.21 9.88 13.04
C ASN A 373 -9.74 9.37 14.41
N ARG A 374 -10.68 8.84 15.20
CA ARG A 374 -10.43 8.29 16.53
C ARG A 374 -10.39 6.77 16.46
N PHE A 375 -9.31 6.16 16.92
CA PHE A 375 -9.21 4.71 17.05
C PHE A 375 -10.32 4.16 17.96
N VAL A 376 -10.93 3.05 17.56
CA VAL A 376 -12.00 2.38 18.32
C VAL A 376 -11.54 1.04 18.85
N THR A 377 -11.10 0.14 17.96
CA THR A 377 -10.71 -1.22 18.32
C THR A 377 -9.85 -1.85 17.23
N THR A 378 -9.26 -3.00 17.55
CA THR A 378 -8.53 -3.87 16.62
C THR A 378 -9.23 -5.21 16.54
N ILE A 379 -9.37 -5.76 15.33
CA ILE A 379 -9.90 -7.11 15.10
C ILE A 379 -8.79 -7.92 14.42
N ALA A 380 -8.36 -9.00 15.06
CA ALA A 380 -7.36 -9.92 14.51
C ALA A 380 -8.02 -10.98 13.61
N PRO A 381 -7.26 -11.57 12.66
CA PRO A 381 -7.64 -12.82 11.99
C PRO A 381 -7.96 -13.90 13.03
N GLN A 382 -8.90 -14.80 12.69
CA GLN A 382 -9.30 -15.92 13.55
C GLN A 382 -8.41 -17.14 13.38
#